data_AF-A0A943GA69-F1
#
_entry.id   AF-A0A943GA69-F1
#
_cell.length_a   1.000
_cell.length_b   1.000
_cell.length_c   1.000
_cell.angle_alpha   90.00
_cell.angle_beta   90.00
_cell.angle_gamma   90.00
#
_symmetry.space_group_name_H-M   'P 1'
#
loop_
_entity.id
_entity.type
_entity.pdbx_description
1 polymer ?
#
loop_
_entity_poly.entity_id
_entity_poly.type
_entity_poly.pdbx_seq_one_letter_code
_entity_poly.pdbx_strand_id
1 'polypeptide(L)'
;MVLIAGPWVSSAITNQFNTVAGTLGNGISKGGWESGGTGGGNGSLTDADIVDPVHGIAFAVYSEDDHSLMFYKRRGVPRVGDMLNSRRVTAVYTGFENGYATATVGNDGKTTAPWWPNRNNIVAVKAIDDGIEIHSLAFCFQYMENCKSFDLAKFDM
;
A
#
# COMPACT_ATOMS: atom_id res chain seq x y z
N MET A 1 -35.46 43.12 -12.56
CA MET A 1 -35.19 42.86 -11.13
C MET A 1 -34.23 41.69 -11.07
N VAL A 2 -32.95 41.98 -10.82
CA VAL A 2 -31.89 40.96 -10.73
C VAL A 2 -31.88 40.44 -9.29
N LEU A 3 -32.10 39.13 -9.11
CA LEU A 3 -31.99 38.47 -7.82
C LEU A 3 -30.55 37.98 -7.66
N ILE A 4 -29.74 38.70 -6.90
CA ILE A 4 -28.39 38.28 -6.51
C ILE A 4 -28.54 37.28 -5.37
N ALA A 5 -28.40 35.98 -5.66
CA ALA A 5 -28.28 34.94 -4.64
C ALA A 5 -26.88 35.02 -4.00
N GLY A 6 -26.83 35.21 -2.68
CA GLY A 6 -25.59 35.34 -1.91
C GLY A 6 -24.77 34.04 -1.84
N PRO A 7 -23.49 34.13 -1.47
CA PRO A 7 -22.54 33.03 -1.50
C PRO A 7 -22.69 32.14 -0.25
N TRP A 8 -23.80 31.41 -0.11
CA TRP A 8 -23.99 30.51 1.04
C TRP A 8 -24.47 29.10 0.72
N VAL A 9 -24.56 28.72 -0.55
CA VAL A 9 -24.87 27.31 -0.92
C VAL A 9 -23.61 26.49 -1.23
N SER A 10 -22.45 27.12 -1.46
CA SER A 10 -21.18 26.40 -1.70
C SER A 10 -20.61 25.73 -0.44
N SER A 11 -20.86 26.27 0.75
CA SER A 11 -20.31 25.74 2.01
C SER A 11 -21.04 24.49 2.50
N ALA A 12 -22.34 24.35 2.26
CA ALA A 12 -23.11 23.18 2.71
C ALA A 12 -22.78 21.92 1.90
N ILE A 13 -22.65 22.05 0.58
CA ILE A 13 -22.28 20.93 -0.31
C ILE A 13 -20.82 20.52 -0.08
N THR A 14 -19.91 21.49 0.12
CA THR A 14 -18.51 21.20 0.49
C THR A 14 -18.43 20.50 1.86
N ASN A 15 -19.21 20.93 2.84
CA ASN A 15 -19.26 20.28 4.16
C ASN A 15 -19.86 18.87 4.08
N GLN A 16 -20.84 18.61 3.21
CA GLN A 16 -21.35 17.25 3.00
C GLN A 16 -20.31 16.35 2.33
N PHE A 17 -19.54 16.84 1.35
CA PHE A 17 -18.42 16.08 0.80
C PHE A 17 -17.29 15.88 1.80
N ASN A 18 -16.96 16.84 2.66
CA ASN A 18 -15.97 16.67 3.72
C ASN A 18 -16.46 15.80 4.88
N THR A 19 -17.77 15.75 5.13
CA THR A 19 -18.35 14.84 6.13
C THR A 19 -18.36 13.42 5.58
N VAL A 20 -18.72 13.24 4.30
CA VAL A 20 -18.69 11.92 3.63
C VAL A 20 -17.25 11.45 3.40
N ALA A 21 -16.33 12.33 2.99
CA ALA A 21 -14.90 12.06 2.89
C ALA A 21 -14.22 11.95 4.27
N GLY A 22 -14.78 12.54 5.32
CA GLY A 22 -14.38 12.31 6.71
C GLY A 22 -14.86 10.96 7.23
N THR A 23 -16.03 10.49 6.78
CA THR A 23 -16.53 9.13 7.07
C THR A 23 -15.97 8.04 6.15
N LEU A 24 -15.42 8.39 4.98
CA LEU A 24 -14.71 7.49 4.07
C LEU A 24 -13.18 7.56 4.23
N GLY A 25 -12.68 8.68 4.76
CA GLY A 25 -11.39 8.83 5.41
C GLY A 25 -11.44 8.41 6.88
N ASN A 26 -12.50 7.67 7.27
CA ASN A 26 -12.53 6.98 8.54
C ASN A 26 -11.33 6.05 8.58
N GLY A 27 -10.39 6.44 9.42
CA GLY A 27 -9.28 5.67 9.89
C GLY A 27 -9.57 4.18 9.94
N ILE A 28 -8.57 3.46 9.47
CA ILE A 28 -8.32 2.06 9.76
C ILE A 28 -8.80 1.77 11.18
N SER A 29 -9.83 0.94 11.32
CA SER A 29 -10.35 0.56 12.63
C SER A 29 -9.21 -0.03 13.44
N LYS A 30 -8.97 0.50 14.65
CA LYS A 30 -7.99 -0.05 15.59
C LYS A 30 -8.28 -1.54 15.79
N GLY A 31 -7.27 -2.40 15.61
CA GLY A 31 -7.35 -3.83 15.92
C GLY A 31 -7.14 -4.82 14.77
N GLY A 32 -6.92 -4.38 13.53
CA GLY A 32 -6.68 -5.30 12.41
C GLY A 32 -5.23 -5.79 12.26
N TRP A 33 -4.25 -4.94 12.60
CA TRP A 33 -2.85 -5.08 12.13
C TRP A 33 -1.79 -5.13 13.22
N GLU A 34 -2.15 -4.76 14.44
CA GLU A 34 -1.23 -4.72 15.57
C GLU A 34 -1.17 -6.13 16.19
N SER A 35 0.03 -6.71 16.26
CA SER A 35 0.23 -7.92 17.06
C SER A 35 0.01 -7.58 18.54
N GLY A 36 -1.13 -8.01 19.10
CA GLY A 36 -1.43 -7.90 20.55
C GLY A 36 -2.39 -6.78 20.99
N GLY A 37 -3.04 -6.05 20.07
CA GLY A 37 -3.89 -4.91 20.43
C GLY A 37 -5.27 -5.28 20.98
N THR A 38 -5.40 -5.41 22.32
CA THR A 38 -6.71 -5.31 23.00
C THR A 38 -7.02 -3.84 23.25
N GLY A 39 -7.38 -3.09 22.21
CA GLY A 39 -7.41 -1.62 22.27
C GLY A 39 -8.69 -0.98 21.79
N GLY A 40 -9.66 -0.78 22.68
CA GLY A 40 -10.80 0.13 22.48
C GLY A 40 -10.35 1.59 22.47
N GLY A 41 -9.73 2.05 21.39
CA GLY A 41 -9.30 3.44 21.21
C GLY A 41 -10.07 4.13 20.11
N ASN A 42 -10.84 5.17 20.47
CA ASN A 42 -11.40 6.13 19.51
C ASN A 42 -10.28 7.05 19.02
N GLY A 43 -9.71 6.77 17.85
CA GLY A 43 -8.76 7.63 17.17
C GLY A 43 -8.28 7.01 15.86
N SER A 44 -8.34 7.78 14.77
CA SER A 44 -7.78 7.41 13.46
C SER A 44 -6.25 7.46 13.55
N LEU A 45 -5.56 6.34 13.38
CA LEU A 45 -4.11 6.37 13.14
C LEU A 45 -3.87 7.04 11.78
N THR A 46 -2.97 8.01 11.72
CA THR A 46 -2.52 8.59 10.44
C THR A 46 -1.37 7.77 9.86
N ASP A 47 -1.09 7.93 8.57
CA ASP A 47 0.03 7.25 7.89
C ASP A 47 1.36 7.46 8.65
N ALA A 48 1.56 8.65 9.22
CA ALA A 48 2.73 9.00 9.99
C ALA A 48 2.84 8.27 11.34
N ASP A 49 1.73 7.83 11.94
CA ASP A 49 1.74 7.14 13.24
C ASP A 49 2.10 5.65 13.12
N ILE A 50 2.01 5.12 11.91
CA ILE A 50 2.25 3.69 11.61
C ILE A 50 3.54 3.45 10.83
N VAL A 51 4.05 4.44 10.07
CA VAL A 51 5.33 4.33 9.36
C VAL A 51 6.47 4.22 10.37
N ASP A 52 7.29 3.18 10.21
CA ASP A 52 8.41 2.88 11.10
C ASP A 52 9.52 2.26 10.25
N PRO A 53 10.36 3.07 9.58
CA PRO A 53 11.33 2.59 8.61
C PRO A 53 12.45 1.74 9.24
N VAL A 54 12.64 1.83 10.56
CA VAL A 54 13.71 1.13 11.28
C VAL A 54 13.21 -0.17 11.93
N HIS A 55 12.05 -0.14 12.59
CA HIS A 55 11.54 -1.28 13.36
C HIS A 55 10.21 -1.84 12.82
N GLY A 56 9.70 -1.26 11.74
CA GLY A 56 8.48 -1.70 11.10
C GLY A 56 8.65 -3.03 10.37
N ILE A 57 7.52 -3.66 10.10
CA ILE A 57 7.44 -4.84 9.27
C ILE A 57 7.38 -4.36 7.82
N ALA A 58 8.31 -4.82 6.99
CA ALA A 58 8.22 -4.60 5.56
C ALA A 58 7.20 -5.52 4.92
N PHE A 59 6.34 -4.92 4.09
CA PHE A 59 5.36 -5.64 3.30
C PHE A 59 5.14 -4.98 1.95
N ALA A 60 4.64 -5.77 1.00
CA ALA A 60 4.23 -5.30 -0.31
C ALA A 60 2.74 -5.62 -0.51
N VAL A 61 2.02 -4.68 -1.12
CA VAL A 61 0.60 -4.82 -1.43
C VAL A 61 0.41 -4.77 -2.93
N TYR A 62 -0.32 -5.74 -3.44
CA TYR A 62 -0.88 -5.68 -4.78
C TYR A 62 -2.34 -5.20 -4.72
N SER A 63 -2.71 -4.30 -5.62
CA SER A 63 -4.07 -3.77 -5.77
C SER A 63 -4.58 -3.98 -7.19
N GLU A 64 -5.71 -4.66 -7.33
CA GLU A 64 -6.42 -4.77 -8.63
C GLU A 64 -7.06 -3.45 -9.06
N ASP A 65 -7.29 -2.49 -8.15
CA ASP A 65 -7.95 -1.21 -8.48
C ASP A 65 -7.14 -0.39 -9.51
N ASP A 66 -5.81 -0.50 -9.47
CA ASP A 66 -4.91 0.19 -10.39
C ASP A 66 -3.69 -0.64 -10.82
N HIS A 67 -3.72 -1.95 -10.53
CA HIS A 67 -2.69 -2.90 -10.90
C HIS A 67 -1.28 -2.55 -10.38
N SER A 68 -1.20 -1.86 -9.24
CA SER A 68 0.07 -1.45 -8.62
C SER A 68 0.60 -2.48 -7.62
N LEU A 69 1.93 -2.58 -7.53
CA LEU A 69 2.66 -3.24 -6.45
C LEU A 69 3.38 -2.17 -5.63
N MET A 70 2.94 -1.96 -4.38
CA MET A 70 3.47 -0.92 -3.50
C MET A 70 4.15 -1.53 -2.28
N PHE A 71 5.32 -1.02 -1.93
CA PHE A 71 6.13 -1.48 -0.80
C PHE A 71 6.08 -0.48 0.35
N TYR A 72 6.01 -1.00 1.57
CA TYR A 72 5.79 -0.26 2.80
C TYR A 72 6.65 -0.85 3.93
N LYS A 73 6.89 -0.04 4.97
CA LYS A 73 7.54 -0.47 6.22
C LYS A 73 6.89 0.20 7.41
N ARG A 74 6.02 -0.56 8.11
CA ARG A 74 5.08 -0.03 9.10
C ARG A 74 4.91 -0.96 10.29
N ARG A 75 4.36 -0.45 11.39
CA ARG A 75 4.11 -1.21 12.65
C ARG A 75 3.09 -2.33 12.53
N GLY A 76 2.32 -2.37 11.45
CA GLY A 76 1.34 -3.41 11.17
C GLY A 76 1.22 -3.66 9.66
N VAL A 77 0.76 -4.86 9.31
CA VAL A 77 0.67 -5.35 7.93
C VAL A 77 -0.78 -5.48 7.53
N PRO A 78 -1.22 -5.02 6.33
CA PRO A 78 -2.58 -5.14 5.86
C PRO A 78 -3.04 -6.62 5.58
N ARG A 79 -4.30 -6.81 5.19
CA ARG A 79 -5.21 -7.98 5.15
C ARG A 79 -5.97 -7.67 3.89
N VAL A 80 -6.23 -8.73 3.15
CA VAL A 80 -6.99 -8.64 1.92
C VAL A 80 -8.37 -8.05 2.20
N GLY A 81 -8.77 -7.09 1.36
CA GLY A 81 -10.05 -6.39 1.44
C GLY A 81 -10.00 -5.02 2.11
N ASP A 82 -8.99 -4.75 2.94
CA ASP A 82 -8.81 -3.45 3.58
C ASP A 82 -8.37 -2.37 2.57
N MET A 83 -8.52 -1.11 2.96
CA MET A 83 -8.12 0.05 2.15
C MET A 83 -6.76 0.59 2.62
N LEU A 84 -5.82 0.77 1.69
CA LEU A 84 -4.51 1.37 1.93
C LEU A 84 -4.16 2.31 0.77
N ASN A 85 -3.75 3.53 1.09
CA ASN A 85 -3.45 4.56 0.07
C ASN A 85 -4.59 4.73 -0.96
N SER A 86 -5.83 4.79 -0.45
CA SER A 86 -7.08 4.91 -1.24
C SER A 86 -7.32 3.79 -2.25
N ARG A 87 -6.76 2.60 -2.01
CA ARG A 87 -6.91 1.42 -2.88
C ARG A 87 -7.21 0.18 -2.06
N ARG A 88 -7.86 -0.79 -2.69
CA ARG A 88 -8.14 -2.10 -2.09
C ARG A 88 -6.90 -2.99 -2.09
N VAL A 89 -6.55 -3.48 -0.91
CA VAL A 89 -5.54 -4.52 -0.75
C VAL A 89 -6.07 -5.84 -1.33
N THR A 90 -5.48 -6.31 -2.42
CA THR A 90 -5.86 -7.58 -3.07
C THR A 90 -4.95 -8.72 -2.67
N ALA A 91 -3.64 -8.46 -2.56
CA ALA A 91 -2.69 -9.41 -1.98
C ALA A 91 -1.67 -8.68 -1.11
N VAL A 92 -1.15 -9.38 -0.11
CA VAL A 92 -0.14 -8.88 0.82
C VAL A 92 1.02 -9.86 0.87
N TYR A 93 2.23 -9.34 0.82
CA TYR A 93 3.47 -10.11 0.82
C TYR A 93 4.38 -9.61 1.93
N THR A 94 4.97 -10.51 2.70
CA THR A 94 5.86 -10.21 3.83
C THR A 94 7.11 -11.08 3.78
N GLY A 95 8.13 -10.73 4.56
CA GLY A 95 9.31 -11.58 4.76
C GLY A 95 10.31 -11.58 3.61
N PHE A 96 10.18 -10.65 2.65
CA PHE A 96 11.09 -10.53 1.51
C PHE A 96 12.42 -9.84 1.85
N GLU A 97 12.56 -9.18 3.01
CA GLU A 97 13.83 -8.57 3.44
C GLU A 97 14.84 -9.63 3.95
N ASN A 98 14.35 -10.80 4.39
CA ASN A 98 15.19 -11.86 4.98
C ASN A 98 15.91 -12.75 3.95
N GLY A 99 15.90 -12.37 2.66
CA GLY A 99 16.48 -13.16 1.60
C GLY A 99 16.42 -12.44 0.25
N TYR A 100 16.79 -13.15 -0.81
CA TYR A 100 16.76 -12.64 -2.18
C TYR A 100 15.88 -13.52 -3.05
N ALA A 101 15.20 -12.91 -4.01
CA ALA A 101 14.50 -13.66 -5.05
C ALA A 101 15.53 -14.41 -5.91
N THR A 102 15.22 -15.66 -6.23
CA THR A 102 16.05 -16.55 -7.07
C THR A 102 15.20 -17.16 -8.17
N ALA A 103 15.83 -17.59 -9.26
CA ALA A 103 15.16 -18.44 -10.23
C ALA A 103 14.74 -19.77 -9.59
N THR A 104 13.54 -20.26 -9.91
CA THR A 104 13.12 -21.60 -9.48
C THR A 104 13.76 -22.69 -10.34
N VAL A 105 13.77 -23.93 -9.84
CA VAL A 105 14.35 -25.07 -10.53
C VAL A 105 13.51 -25.43 -11.77
N GLY A 106 14.19 -25.62 -12.91
CA GLY A 106 13.56 -25.78 -14.22
C GLY A 106 13.49 -24.42 -14.91
N ASN A 107 14.03 -24.34 -16.13
CA ASN A 107 14.33 -23.10 -16.86
C ASN A 107 13.06 -22.36 -17.36
N ASP A 108 11.97 -22.36 -16.58
CA ASP A 108 10.65 -21.82 -16.91
C ASP A 108 10.52 -20.31 -16.66
N GLY A 109 11.62 -19.68 -16.24
CA GLY A 109 11.70 -18.25 -15.99
C GLY A 109 11.03 -17.80 -14.70
N LYS A 110 10.51 -18.71 -13.87
CA LYS A 110 9.86 -18.34 -12.60
C LYS A 110 10.87 -17.94 -11.54
N THR A 111 10.39 -17.14 -10.59
CA THR A 111 11.19 -16.66 -9.48
C THR A 111 10.51 -16.94 -8.15
N THR A 112 11.30 -16.92 -7.07
CA THR A 112 10.80 -17.03 -5.69
C THR A 112 10.23 -15.72 -5.15
N ALA A 113 10.16 -14.65 -5.97
CA ALA A 113 9.57 -13.38 -5.56
C ALA A 113 8.10 -13.60 -5.17
N PRO A 114 7.65 -13.14 -3.98
CA PRO A 114 6.31 -13.45 -3.48
C PRO A 114 5.16 -13.01 -4.40
N TRP A 115 5.37 -11.91 -5.13
CA TRP A 115 4.40 -11.34 -6.06
C TRP A 115 4.44 -11.96 -7.47
N TRP A 116 5.25 -13.00 -7.70
CA TRP A 116 5.31 -13.72 -8.98
C TRP A 116 3.94 -14.16 -9.55
N PRO A 117 2.96 -14.64 -8.75
CA PRO A 117 1.63 -15.00 -9.26
C PRO A 117 0.90 -13.84 -9.95
N ASN A 118 1.11 -12.60 -9.48
CA ASN A 118 0.45 -11.38 -9.99
C ASN A 118 1.32 -10.58 -10.98
N ARG A 119 2.54 -11.05 -11.31
CA ARG A 119 3.52 -10.31 -12.14
C ARG A 119 2.97 -9.79 -13.48
N ASN A 120 2.10 -10.56 -14.14
CA ASN A 120 1.52 -10.20 -15.44
C ASN A 120 0.47 -9.10 -15.29
N ASN A 121 -0.10 -8.93 -14.10
CA ASN A 121 -1.10 -7.92 -13.83
C ASN A 121 -0.49 -6.66 -13.19
N ILE A 122 0.83 -6.59 -13.00
CA ILE A 122 1.48 -5.43 -12.38
C ILE A 122 1.85 -4.42 -13.47
N VAL A 123 1.32 -3.20 -13.36
CA VAL A 123 1.61 -2.09 -14.30
C VAL A 123 2.54 -1.04 -13.70
N ALA A 124 2.65 -0.97 -12.37
CA ALA A 124 3.50 -0.03 -11.67
C ALA A 124 4.05 -0.63 -10.38
N VAL A 125 5.33 -0.37 -10.10
CA VAL A 125 5.99 -0.76 -8.85
C VAL A 125 6.47 0.50 -8.12
N LYS A 126 6.16 0.63 -6.83
CA LYS A 126 6.53 1.81 -6.04
C LYS A 126 6.97 1.46 -4.62
N ALA A 127 8.06 2.06 -4.16
CA ALA A 127 8.44 2.12 -2.76
C ALA A 127 7.81 3.36 -2.12
N ILE A 128 6.93 3.17 -1.14
CA ILE A 128 6.16 4.27 -0.52
C ILE A 128 6.86 4.77 0.75
N ASP A 129 7.26 3.84 1.60
CA ASP A 129 7.97 4.14 2.83
C ASP A 129 9.48 3.93 2.62
N ASP A 130 10.29 4.61 3.42
CA ASP A 130 11.75 4.45 3.44
C ASP A 130 12.14 3.23 4.29
N GLY A 131 13.41 2.81 4.24
CA GLY A 131 13.92 1.72 5.05
C GLY A 131 13.63 0.31 4.52
N ILE A 132 13.13 0.18 3.28
CA ILE A 132 12.84 -1.12 2.67
C ILE A 132 14.16 -1.75 2.21
N GLU A 133 14.58 -2.80 2.89
CA GLU A 133 15.84 -3.49 2.66
C GLU A 133 15.64 -4.65 1.68
N ILE A 134 16.00 -4.44 0.42
CA ILE A 134 16.05 -5.50 -0.59
C ILE A 134 17.49 -5.64 -1.07
N HIS A 135 18.21 -6.61 -0.51
CA HIS A 135 19.63 -6.83 -0.78
C HIS A 135 19.95 -7.15 -2.26
N SER A 136 18.97 -7.59 -3.04
CA SER A 136 19.14 -7.78 -4.47
C SER A 136 17.81 -7.68 -5.19
N LEU A 137 17.76 -6.85 -6.24
CA LEU A 137 16.63 -6.78 -7.17
C LEU A 137 16.69 -7.87 -8.26
N ALA A 138 17.74 -8.71 -8.27
CA ALA A 138 17.81 -9.85 -9.17
C ALA A 138 16.56 -10.71 -8.98
N PHE A 139 15.89 -11.08 -10.08
CA PHE A 139 14.68 -11.90 -10.08
C PHE A 139 13.43 -11.30 -9.39
N CYS A 140 13.55 -10.17 -8.68
CA CYS A 140 12.43 -9.49 -8.03
C CYS A 140 11.36 -9.09 -9.04
N PHE A 141 11.74 -8.46 -10.15
CA PHE A 141 10.78 -7.93 -11.14
C PHE A 141 10.84 -8.65 -12.49
N GLN A 142 11.35 -9.88 -12.49
CA GLN A 142 11.53 -10.67 -13.70
C GLN A 142 10.17 -11.01 -14.35
N TYR A 143 10.10 -10.91 -15.68
CA TYR A 143 8.90 -11.14 -16.50
C TYR A 143 7.66 -10.36 -16.04
N MET A 144 7.84 -9.15 -15.51
CA MET A 144 6.76 -8.16 -15.35
C MET A 144 6.51 -7.43 -16.67
N GLU A 145 6.07 -8.15 -17.70
CA GLU A 145 5.97 -7.66 -19.09
C GLU A 145 5.02 -6.46 -19.26
N ASN A 146 4.02 -6.34 -18.39
CA ASN A 146 3.04 -5.26 -18.42
C ASN A 146 3.42 -4.06 -17.55
N CYS A 147 4.55 -4.12 -16.82
CA CYS A 147 4.99 -3.03 -15.94
C CYS A 147 5.57 -1.88 -16.76
N LYS A 148 5.05 -0.67 -16.51
CA LYS A 148 5.38 0.55 -17.25
C LYS A 148 6.19 1.56 -16.44
N SER A 149 6.24 1.39 -15.11
CA SER A 149 6.91 2.34 -14.23
C SER A 149 7.45 1.68 -12.98
N PHE A 150 8.66 2.07 -12.61
CA PHE A 150 9.33 1.69 -11.38
C PHE A 150 9.72 2.98 -10.64
N ASP A 151 9.27 3.10 -9.40
CA ASP A 151 9.71 4.12 -8.45
C ASP A 151 10.31 3.42 -7.23
N LEU A 152 11.62 3.18 -7.27
CA LEU A 152 12.34 2.39 -6.27
C LEU A 152 13.30 3.25 -5.45
N ALA A 153 13.14 4.59 -5.49
CA ALA A 153 14.08 5.53 -4.88
C ALA A 153 14.22 5.37 -3.36
N LYS A 154 13.26 4.70 -2.72
CA LYS A 154 13.21 4.45 -1.27
C LYS A 154 13.65 3.05 -0.84
N PHE A 155 14.17 2.25 -1.77
CA PHE A 155 14.82 0.99 -1.40
C PHE A 155 16.24 1.30 -0.91
N ASP A 156 16.56 0.77 0.27
CA ASP A 156 17.92 0.76 0.78
C ASP A 156 18.62 -0.47 0.17
N MET A 157 19.60 -0.21 -0.70
CA MET A 157 20.34 -1.20 -1.50
C MET A 157 21.84 -1.10 -1.27
#